data_AF-A0A194Q626-F1
#
_entry.id   AF-A0A194Q626-F1
#
_cell.length_a   1.000
_cell.length_b   1.000
_cell.length_c   1.000
_cell.angle_alpha   90.00
_cell.angle_beta   90.00
_cell.angle_gamma   90.00
#
_symmetry.space_group_name_H-M   'P 1'
#
loop_
_entity.id
_entity.type
_entity.pdbx_description
1 polymer ?
#
loop_
_entity_poly.entity_id
_entity_poly.type
_entity_poly.pdbx_seq_one_letter_code
_entity_poly.pdbx_strand_id
1 'polypeptide(L)'
;MIESVEMERNPELSRDVPKLLNVTENDRFDVLKRYNVSSKGLKDIIYSIQEWYEKQPHLPKGKLNNHMIFQHLMLKGFSIEEVKDKIDNCVSAKRKMPEILLNRDPLEPRINEYLKFGFLVVLPKKTPRNHRVTIFRIKQPIDLVASDVVKIASMFLAYRMYNDSSLGEQWIFDLTNVSFHNSVQMTPALLTKLIFYLRFCYGAKIKGIHFVNMPSFIIPIINILKKLMKPKVAKRIYVYSSFNDLNNLISKTILPKEYGGDEITCDEITENWRKALQSDAWIEYFAEEDKVMSDEALRTRILNSDDFFGLEGSFRKLENWNSDLSRDEEKLLRVSLQDVDVFLKKYNVTERQLQEIIASIQDWYEKQPHLPKIKLDDRVMFRLLVSTKFRIEKVKDKIDASISAKHKMPEFLLNRDPLSPIIDEYLRYGFFAVLPNKTPDNHRVAIFRIKSPREFVVIEIIKIAFMILEYIRHNDLNMGQQYVYDLTNYCHGAKLKGIHLINMPSFAIPILNLIKKLLKPKIAERIKIHSKPEDIANVFPKSMLPKEYGGDEFSFDEVTEEWRKMFQSDAWRQYFIDQDKVISDESRRTRVLSCDEFFGCDGSFRKLEFD
;
A
#
# COMPACT_ATOMS: atom_id res chain seq x y z
N MET A 1 -11.72 -36.38 25.73
CA MET A 1 -11.58 -35.50 24.54
C MET A 1 -10.54 -34.42 24.77
N ILE A 2 -10.61 -33.62 25.84
CA ILE A 2 -9.49 -32.71 26.17
C ILE A 2 -8.21 -33.52 26.39
N GLU A 3 -8.28 -34.61 27.17
CA GLU A 3 -7.18 -35.58 27.34
C GLU A 3 -6.65 -36.11 26.00
N SER A 4 -7.52 -36.45 25.03
CA SER A 4 -7.06 -36.93 23.71
C SER A 4 -6.47 -35.82 22.83
N VAL A 5 -6.84 -34.55 23.07
CA VAL A 5 -6.18 -33.39 22.47
C VAL A 5 -4.81 -33.14 23.13
N GLU A 6 -4.67 -33.38 24.44
CA GLU A 6 -3.36 -33.36 25.12
C GLU A 6 -2.47 -34.54 24.69
N MET A 7 -3.03 -35.73 24.42
CA MET A 7 -2.26 -36.87 23.92
C MET A 7 -1.61 -36.62 22.53
N GLU A 8 -2.19 -35.74 21.71
CA GLU A 8 -1.62 -35.32 20.42
C GLU A 8 -0.69 -34.10 20.52
N ARG A 9 -0.51 -33.55 21.73
CA ARG A 9 0.41 -32.45 21.98
C ARG A 9 1.84 -32.99 22.08
N ASN A 10 2.74 -32.50 21.23
CA ASN A 10 4.14 -32.89 21.30
C ASN A 10 4.75 -32.35 22.61
N PRO A 11 5.31 -33.21 23.49
CA PRO A 11 5.84 -32.80 24.78
C PRO A 11 7.11 -31.94 24.64
N GLU A 12 7.99 -32.21 23.66
CA GLU A 12 9.22 -31.42 23.46
C GLU A 12 8.91 -30.01 22.97
N LEU A 13 7.95 -29.85 22.05
CA LEU A 13 7.47 -28.51 21.65
C LEU A 13 6.79 -27.75 22.81
N SER A 14 6.40 -28.47 23.86
CA SER A 14 5.64 -27.96 25.01
C SER A 14 6.46 -27.84 26.31
N ARG A 15 7.72 -28.29 26.30
CA ARG A 15 8.54 -28.50 27.50
C ARG A 15 8.72 -27.24 28.35
N ASP A 16 9.02 -26.12 27.69
CA ASP A 16 9.31 -24.84 28.34
C ASP A 16 8.04 -24.00 28.66
N VAL A 17 6.84 -24.51 28.38
CA VAL A 17 5.58 -23.74 28.47
C VAL A 17 5.22 -23.28 29.88
N PRO A 18 5.37 -24.08 30.95
CA PRO A 18 5.10 -23.61 32.31
C PRO A 18 5.96 -22.39 32.67
N LYS A 19 7.20 -22.36 32.18
CA LYS A 19 8.17 -21.29 32.44
C LYS A 19 7.95 -20.06 31.55
N LEU A 20 7.66 -20.24 30.26
CA LEU A 20 7.54 -19.14 29.29
C LEU A 20 6.16 -18.49 29.23
N LEU A 21 5.10 -19.25 29.48
CA LEU A 21 3.72 -18.79 29.25
C LEU A 21 2.81 -18.98 30.46
N ASN A 22 3.26 -19.65 31.53
CA ASN A 22 2.46 -19.98 32.71
C ASN A 22 1.06 -20.51 32.30
N VAL A 23 1.06 -21.46 31.37
CA VAL A 23 -0.16 -22.15 30.92
C VAL A 23 -0.30 -23.44 31.70
N THR A 24 -1.44 -23.56 32.37
CA THR A 24 -1.84 -24.75 33.12
C THR A 24 -2.86 -25.56 32.31
N GLU A 25 -3.07 -26.82 32.68
CA GLU A 25 -4.10 -27.66 32.04
C GLU A 25 -5.51 -27.05 32.20
N ASN A 26 -5.79 -26.49 33.38
CA ASN A 26 -7.05 -25.82 33.71
C ASN A 26 -7.40 -24.66 32.76
N ASP A 27 -6.41 -23.93 32.22
CA ASP A 27 -6.68 -22.83 31.29
C ASP A 27 -7.49 -23.26 30.07
N ARG A 28 -7.27 -24.49 29.57
CA ARG A 28 -7.97 -25.01 28.38
C ARG A 28 -9.43 -25.36 28.71
N PHE A 29 -9.67 -25.90 29.90
CA PHE A 29 -11.03 -26.12 30.44
C PHE A 29 -11.76 -24.78 30.63
N ASP A 30 -11.10 -23.76 31.18
CA ASP A 30 -11.68 -22.43 31.38
C ASP A 30 -12.04 -21.74 30.05
N VAL A 31 -11.21 -21.89 29.01
CA VAL A 31 -11.52 -21.41 27.66
C VAL A 31 -12.74 -22.12 27.09
N LEU A 32 -12.83 -23.45 27.19
CA LEU A 32 -14.00 -24.20 26.71
C LEU A 32 -15.29 -23.83 27.45
N LYS A 33 -15.23 -23.71 28.78
CA LYS A 33 -16.34 -23.24 29.63
C LYS A 33 -16.78 -21.83 29.22
N ARG A 34 -15.83 -20.93 28.95
CA ARG A 34 -16.12 -19.55 28.51
C ARG A 34 -16.87 -19.47 27.19
N TYR A 35 -16.59 -20.37 26.25
CA TYR A 35 -17.27 -20.44 24.95
C TYR A 35 -18.46 -21.42 24.95
N ASN A 36 -18.84 -21.98 26.10
CA ASN A 36 -19.92 -22.95 26.28
C ASN A 36 -19.79 -24.20 25.37
N VAL A 37 -18.56 -24.68 25.17
CA VAL A 37 -18.26 -25.83 24.31
C VAL A 37 -18.16 -27.11 25.15
N SER A 38 -19.06 -28.07 24.90
CA SER A 38 -19.02 -29.38 25.56
C SER A 38 -17.95 -30.29 24.96
N SER A 39 -17.48 -31.29 25.71
CA SER A 39 -16.49 -32.28 25.23
C SER A 39 -16.95 -33.05 24.00
N LYS A 40 -18.27 -33.27 23.83
CA LYS A 40 -18.85 -33.88 22.63
C LYS A 40 -18.82 -32.89 21.46
N GLY A 41 -19.33 -31.67 21.66
CA GLY A 41 -19.33 -30.64 20.61
C GLY A 41 -17.92 -30.30 20.12
N LEU A 42 -16.92 -30.30 21.01
CA LEU A 42 -15.52 -30.14 20.62
C LEU A 42 -15.04 -31.24 19.67
N LYS A 43 -15.38 -32.50 19.94
CA LYS A 43 -15.01 -33.64 19.10
C LYS A 43 -15.62 -33.50 17.70
N ASP A 44 -16.91 -33.18 17.64
CA ASP A 44 -17.66 -33.04 16.39
C ASP A 44 -17.11 -31.86 15.55
N ILE A 45 -16.78 -30.73 16.20
CA ILE A 45 -16.12 -29.58 15.57
C ILE A 45 -14.75 -29.96 15.00
N ILE A 46 -13.88 -30.58 15.79
CA ILE A 46 -12.53 -30.97 15.36
C ILE A 46 -12.58 -31.90 14.15
N TYR A 47 -13.43 -32.94 14.22
CA TYR A 47 -13.65 -33.88 13.12
C TYR A 47 -14.10 -33.16 11.84
N SER A 48 -15.06 -32.23 11.93
CA SER A 48 -15.54 -31.48 10.75
C SER A 48 -14.46 -30.63 10.06
N ILE A 49 -13.49 -30.10 10.83
CA ILE A 49 -12.37 -29.32 10.31
C ILE A 49 -11.32 -30.23 9.68
N GLN A 50 -11.02 -31.37 10.32
CA GLN A 50 -10.09 -32.36 9.79
C GLN A 50 -10.61 -32.99 8.49
N GLU A 51 -11.89 -33.38 8.45
CA GLU A 51 -12.54 -33.91 7.25
C GLU A 51 -12.56 -32.88 6.11
N TRP A 52 -12.85 -31.61 6.41
CA TRP A 52 -12.78 -30.52 5.43
C TRP A 52 -11.35 -30.36 4.87
N TYR A 53 -10.35 -30.35 5.74
CA TYR A 53 -8.93 -30.17 5.38
C TYR A 53 -8.44 -31.29 4.45
N GLU A 54 -8.75 -32.55 4.79
CA GLU A 54 -8.40 -33.71 3.97
C GLU A 54 -9.18 -33.75 2.64
N LYS A 55 -10.31 -33.03 2.52
CA LYS A 55 -11.03 -32.84 1.24
C LYS A 55 -10.50 -31.68 0.37
N GLN A 56 -9.70 -30.75 0.89
CA GLN A 56 -9.22 -29.58 0.10
C GLN A 56 -8.00 -29.94 -0.77
N PRO A 57 -8.09 -29.98 -2.12
CA PRO A 57 -7.02 -30.52 -2.97
C PRO A 57 -5.69 -29.75 -2.88
N HIS A 58 -5.73 -28.45 -2.57
CA HIS A 58 -4.55 -27.59 -2.41
C HIS A 58 -3.91 -27.64 -1.02
N LEU A 59 -4.52 -28.28 -0.01
CA LEU A 59 -3.95 -28.31 1.35
C LEU A 59 -3.04 -29.53 1.58
N PRO A 60 -1.88 -29.37 2.25
CA PRO A 60 -0.92 -30.46 2.45
C PRO A 60 -1.46 -31.51 3.43
N LYS A 61 -1.79 -32.70 2.90
CA LYS A 61 -2.47 -33.80 3.59
C LYS A 61 -1.71 -34.33 4.81
N GLY A 62 -2.44 -34.71 5.86
CA GLY A 62 -1.88 -35.29 7.08
C GLY A 62 -1.02 -34.36 7.93
N LYS A 63 -0.95 -33.06 7.62
CA LYS A 63 -0.13 -32.06 8.35
C LYS A 63 -0.89 -31.29 9.44
N LEU A 64 -2.18 -31.56 9.65
CA LEU A 64 -3.04 -30.88 10.63
C LEU A 64 -3.59 -31.89 11.66
N ASN A 65 -3.23 -31.73 12.93
CA ASN A 65 -3.66 -32.61 14.03
C ASN A 65 -4.69 -31.94 14.97
N ASN A 66 -5.26 -32.71 15.90
CA ASN A 66 -6.37 -32.23 16.75
C ASN A 66 -5.91 -31.14 17.73
N HIS A 67 -4.66 -31.22 18.20
CA HIS A 67 -4.03 -30.18 19.04
C HIS A 67 -3.91 -28.84 18.30
N MET A 68 -3.44 -28.84 17.04
CA MET A 68 -3.41 -27.65 16.20
C MET A 68 -4.82 -27.12 15.95
N ILE A 69 -5.79 -27.96 15.54
CA ILE A 69 -7.18 -27.51 15.30
C ILE A 69 -7.76 -26.85 16.55
N PHE A 70 -7.56 -27.43 17.73
CA PHE A 70 -7.98 -26.86 19.01
C PHE A 70 -7.37 -25.46 19.25
N GLN A 71 -6.08 -25.28 18.99
CA GLN A 71 -5.42 -23.98 19.10
C GLN A 71 -5.98 -22.94 18.11
N HIS A 72 -6.24 -23.33 16.86
CA HIS A 72 -6.91 -22.45 15.89
C HIS A 72 -8.32 -22.05 16.38
N LEU A 73 -9.09 -22.98 16.95
CA LEU A 73 -10.41 -22.71 17.53
C LEU A 73 -10.36 -21.72 18.70
N MET A 74 -9.44 -21.86 19.65
CA MET A 74 -9.31 -20.91 20.77
C MET A 74 -9.03 -19.48 20.26
N LEU A 75 -8.11 -19.33 19.30
CA LEU A 75 -7.78 -18.05 18.68
C LEU A 75 -8.93 -17.44 17.89
N LYS A 76 -9.82 -18.26 17.32
CA LYS A 76 -11.03 -17.79 16.59
C LYS A 76 -12.33 -17.79 17.42
N GLY A 77 -12.29 -18.24 18.67
CA GLY A 77 -13.49 -18.33 19.52
C GLY A 77 -14.49 -19.37 19.04
N PHE A 78 -13.99 -20.51 18.56
CA PHE A 78 -14.74 -21.69 18.13
C PHE A 78 -15.65 -21.50 16.89
N SER A 79 -15.46 -20.42 16.12
CA SER A 79 -16.06 -20.27 14.79
C SER A 79 -15.36 -21.20 13.78
N ILE A 80 -16.09 -22.19 13.26
CA ILE A 80 -15.56 -23.22 12.34
C ILE A 80 -15.04 -22.59 11.05
N GLU A 81 -15.84 -21.75 10.39
CA GLU A 81 -15.47 -21.16 9.10
C GLU A 81 -14.29 -20.17 9.24
N GLU A 82 -14.24 -19.37 10.32
CA GLU A 82 -13.05 -18.53 10.58
C GLU A 82 -11.78 -19.35 10.85
N VAL A 83 -11.90 -20.59 11.35
CA VAL A 83 -10.77 -21.51 11.52
C VAL A 83 -10.32 -22.10 10.19
N LYS A 84 -11.25 -22.55 9.34
CA LYS A 84 -10.96 -23.03 7.99
C LYS A 84 -10.21 -21.96 7.19
N ASP A 85 -10.75 -20.75 7.16
CA ASP A 85 -10.10 -19.57 6.56
C ASP A 85 -8.70 -19.35 7.15
N LYS A 86 -8.55 -19.38 8.48
CA LYS A 86 -7.26 -19.18 9.15
C LYS A 86 -6.22 -20.22 8.72
N ILE A 87 -6.60 -21.49 8.66
CA ILE A 87 -5.72 -22.62 8.31
C ILE A 87 -5.23 -22.49 6.86
N ASP A 88 -6.13 -22.20 5.91
CA ASP A 88 -5.78 -21.96 4.51
C ASP A 88 -4.83 -20.76 4.38
N ASN A 89 -5.19 -19.63 5.00
CA ASN A 89 -4.36 -18.42 5.03
C ASN A 89 -2.95 -18.68 5.60
N CYS A 90 -2.79 -19.53 6.61
CA CYS A 90 -1.48 -19.90 7.16
C CYS A 90 -0.57 -20.58 6.13
N VAL A 91 -1.07 -21.60 5.41
CA VAL A 91 -0.25 -22.36 4.45
C VAL A 91 0.00 -21.59 3.16
N SER A 92 -0.91 -20.71 2.74
CA SER A 92 -0.75 -19.88 1.55
C SER A 92 0.10 -18.63 1.78
N ALA A 93 0.12 -18.07 3.00
CA ALA A 93 0.93 -16.90 3.30
C ALA A 93 2.43 -17.18 3.10
N LYS A 94 2.91 -18.40 3.35
CA LYS A 94 4.31 -18.80 3.18
C LYS A 94 4.87 -18.51 1.79
N ARG A 95 4.09 -18.80 0.73
CA ARG A 95 4.46 -18.45 -0.66
C ARG A 95 4.41 -16.94 -0.96
N LYS A 96 3.56 -16.19 -0.24
CA LYS A 96 3.29 -14.74 -0.47
C LYS A 96 4.21 -13.82 0.35
N MET A 97 4.78 -14.30 1.45
CA MET A 97 5.75 -13.59 2.29
C MET A 97 6.88 -14.52 2.76
N PRO A 98 7.62 -15.16 1.82
CA PRO A 98 8.68 -16.10 2.16
C PRO A 98 9.82 -15.44 2.96
N GLU A 99 10.03 -14.14 2.81
CA GLU A 99 11.03 -13.38 3.56
C GLU A 99 10.69 -13.25 5.06
N ILE A 100 9.42 -13.47 5.45
CA ILE A 100 8.95 -13.46 6.84
C ILE A 100 8.75 -14.90 7.35
N LEU A 101 8.13 -15.76 6.54
CA LEU A 101 7.59 -17.05 6.99
C LEU A 101 8.38 -18.29 6.57
N LEU A 102 9.42 -18.17 5.74
CA LEU A 102 10.33 -19.27 5.39
C LEU A 102 11.74 -18.98 5.88
N ASN A 103 12.53 -20.04 6.06
CA ASN A 103 13.87 -20.06 6.61
C ASN A 103 13.89 -19.35 7.99
N ARG A 104 13.09 -19.88 8.92
CA ARG A 104 12.97 -19.40 10.31
C ARG A 104 13.91 -20.17 11.24
N ASP A 105 15.20 -20.05 10.96
CA ASP A 105 16.26 -20.66 11.78
C ASP A 105 16.67 -19.70 12.93
N PRO A 106 16.49 -20.08 14.20
CA PRO A 106 16.90 -19.28 15.35
C PRO A 106 18.41 -19.33 15.64
N LEU A 107 19.16 -20.22 14.98
CA LEU A 107 20.63 -20.31 15.05
C LEU A 107 21.33 -19.51 13.95
N GLU A 108 20.63 -19.09 12.89
CA GLU A 108 21.16 -18.22 11.84
C GLU A 108 21.84 -16.99 12.49
N PRO A 109 23.07 -16.61 12.09
CA PRO A 109 23.89 -15.68 12.85
C PRO A 109 23.21 -14.36 13.23
N ARG A 110 22.49 -13.73 12.29
CA ARG A 110 21.81 -12.45 12.51
C ARG A 110 20.53 -12.63 13.34
N ILE A 111 19.74 -13.66 13.07
CA ILE A 111 18.54 -13.99 13.86
C ILE A 111 18.92 -14.30 15.31
N ASN A 112 19.99 -15.06 15.54
CA ASN A 112 20.54 -15.39 16.85
C ASN A 112 21.06 -14.14 17.59
N GLU A 113 21.75 -13.23 16.90
CA GLU A 113 22.14 -11.92 17.43
C GLU A 113 20.91 -11.10 17.87
N TYR A 114 19.91 -10.98 17.00
CA TYR A 114 18.68 -10.25 17.28
C TYR A 114 17.85 -10.88 18.42
N LEU A 115 17.87 -12.22 18.56
CA LEU A 115 17.26 -12.92 19.69
C LEU A 115 17.96 -12.61 21.01
N LYS A 116 19.31 -12.58 21.05
CA LYS A 116 20.08 -12.18 22.25
C LYS A 116 19.79 -10.73 22.67
N PHE A 117 19.48 -9.87 21.72
CA PHE A 117 19.22 -8.46 21.95
C PHE A 117 17.89 -8.17 22.70
N GLY A 118 16.94 -9.13 22.70
CA GLY A 118 15.76 -9.05 23.58
C GLY A 118 14.73 -7.99 23.22
N PHE A 119 14.57 -7.68 21.92
CA PHE A 119 13.61 -6.67 21.48
C PHE A 119 12.14 -7.11 21.61
N LEU A 120 11.87 -8.40 21.85
CA LEU A 120 10.54 -8.99 22.00
C LEU A 120 10.45 -9.81 23.28
N VAL A 121 9.75 -9.27 24.27
CA VAL A 121 9.65 -9.84 25.63
C VAL A 121 8.20 -10.24 25.88
N VAL A 122 7.86 -11.51 25.62
CA VAL A 122 6.54 -12.08 25.94
C VAL A 122 6.52 -12.48 27.42
N LEU A 123 5.63 -11.87 28.20
CA LEU A 123 5.62 -12.03 29.66
C LEU A 123 4.97 -13.38 30.08
N PRO A 124 5.54 -14.10 31.07
CA PRO A 124 5.01 -15.39 31.51
C PRO A 124 3.58 -15.32 32.08
N LYS A 125 3.22 -14.25 32.78
CA LYS A 125 1.88 -14.09 33.36
C LYS A 125 0.90 -13.42 32.39
N LYS A 126 -0.37 -13.80 32.50
CA LYS A 126 -1.50 -13.22 31.76
C LYS A 126 -2.21 -12.21 32.66
N THR A 127 -2.86 -11.20 32.06
CA THR A 127 -3.73 -10.29 32.81
C THR A 127 -4.95 -11.03 33.38
N PRO A 128 -5.64 -10.52 34.42
CA PRO A 128 -6.86 -11.14 34.96
C PRO A 128 -8.01 -11.34 33.96
N ARG A 129 -7.95 -10.69 32.78
CA ARG A 129 -8.89 -10.89 31.66
C ARG A 129 -8.43 -11.96 30.67
N ASN A 130 -7.44 -12.76 31.05
CA ASN A 130 -6.74 -13.75 30.22
C ASN A 130 -6.19 -13.14 28.91
N HIS A 131 -5.50 -11.99 28.99
CA HIS A 131 -4.76 -11.44 27.86
C HIS A 131 -3.25 -11.58 28.10
N ARG A 132 -2.49 -11.97 27.07
CA ARG A 132 -1.02 -11.99 27.09
C ARG A 132 -0.49 -10.56 26.99
N VAL A 133 0.54 -10.25 27.78
CA VAL A 133 1.30 -9.00 27.65
C VAL A 133 2.59 -9.28 26.89
N THR A 134 2.96 -8.38 25.98
CA THR A 134 4.22 -8.47 25.22
C THR A 134 4.84 -7.08 25.10
N ILE A 135 6.10 -6.96 25.49
CA ILE A 135 6.87 -5.72 25.42
C ILE A 135 7.80 -5.79 24.21
N PHE A 136 7.69 -4.79 23.33
CA PHE A 136 8.60 -4.50 22.25
C PHE A 136 9.51 -3.37 22.73
N ARG A 137 10.81 -3.62 22.85
CA ARG A 137 11.79 -2.64 23.37
C ARG A 137 13.06 -2.62 22.53
N ILE A 138 13.86 -1.57 22.62
CA ILE A 138 15.25 -1.58 22.15
C ILE A 138 16.14 -1.27 23.36
N LYS A 139 17.03 -2.20 23.75
CA LYS A 139 17.85 -2.07 24.96
C LYS A 139 18.91 -0.99 24.84
N GLN A 140 19.56 -0.92 23.67
CA GLN A 140 20.59 0.04 23.29
C GLN A 140 20.54 0.23 21.76
N PRO A 141 20.96 1.36 21.17
CA PRO A 141 20.94 1.53 19.72
C PRO A 141 21.65 0.40 18.96
N ILE A 142 20.99 -0.15 17.95
CA ILE A 142 21.47 -1.22 17.07
C ILE A 142 20.79 -1.06 15.70
N ASP A 143 21.50 -1.32 14.60
CA ASP A 143 20.89 -1.32 13.26
C ASP A 143 20.17 -2.65 13.00
N LEU A 144 18.85 -2.55 12.82
CA LEU A 144 17.97 -3.71 12.67
C LEU A 144 17.39 -3.74 11.26
N VAL A 145 17.30 -4.94 10.68
CA VAL A 145 16.51 -5.18 9.48
C VAL A 145 15.06 -5.47 9.87
N ALA A 146 14.12 -4.61 9.47
CA ALA A 146 12.73 -4.71 9.94
C ALA A 146 12.00 -6.00 9.48
N SER A 147 12.37 -6.59 8.34
CA SER A 147 11.83 -7.90 7.94
C SER A 147 12.27 -9.02 8.88
N ASP A 148 13.50 -8.96 9.38
CA ASP A 148 14.09 -9.99 10.23
C ASP A 148 13.50 -9.89 11.66
N VAL A 149 13.23 -8.67 12.13
CA VAL A 149 12.41 -8.40 13.34
C VAL A 149 11.00 -8.99 13.22
N VAL A 150 10.34 -8.82 12.06
CA VAL A 150 9.00 -9.39 11.81
C VAL A 150 9.04 -10.91 11.65
N LYS A 151 10.11 -11.48 11.05
CA LYS A 151 10.37 -12.92 10.99
C LYS A 151 10.46 -13.51 12.40
N ILE A 152 11.28 -12.94 13.28
CA ILE A 152 11.40 -13.38 14.67
C ILE A 152 10.06 -13.26 15.41
N ALA A 153 9.32 -12.16 15.23
CA ALA A 153 7.99 -12.04 15.81
C ALA A 153 7.04 -13.17 15.34
N SER A 154 7.15 -13.62 14.09
CA SER A 154 6.39 -14.79 13.60
C SER A 154 6.80 -16.11 14.27
N MET A 155 8.06 -16.26 14.70
CA MET A 155 8.54 -17.45 15.43
C MET A 155 7.95 -17.52 16.85
N PHE A 156 7.95 -16.39 17.58
CA PHE A 156 7.27 -16.28 18.87
C PHE A 156 5.75 -16.51 18.72
N LEU A 157 5.13 -15.98 17.67
CA LEU A 157 3.70 -16.19 17.41
C LEU A 157 3.39 -17.64 17.00
N ALA A 158 4.28 -18.34 16.31
CA ALA A 158 4.15 -19.78 16.05
C ALA A 158 4.24 -20.61 17.34
N TYR A 159 5.24 -20.34 18.20
CA TYR A 159 5.33 -20.97 19.53
C TYR A 159 4.05 -20.74 20.34
N ARG A 160 3.57 -19.50 20.39
CA ARG A 160 2.33 -19.15 21.11
C ARG A 160 1.08 -19.74 20.47
N MET A 161 1.04 -19.88 19.14
CA MET A 161 -0.06 -20.55 18.46
C MET A 161 -0.09 -22.05 18.77
N TYR A 162 1.04 -22.69 19.05
CA TYR A 162 1.09 -24.08 19.50
C TYR A 162 0.77 -24.22 21.01
N ASN A 163 1.22 -23.27 21.85
CA ASN A 163 1.26 -23.48 23.29
C ASN A 163 0.42 -22.55 24.19
N ASP A 164 0.06 -21.35 23.75
CA ASP A 164 -0.61 -20.35 24.60
C ASP A 164 -2.10 -20.68 24.80
N SER A 165 -2.71 -20.07 25.83
CA SER A 165 -4.15 -20.15 26.15
C SER A 165 -4.80 -18.77 26.29
N SER A 166 -4.10 -17.72 25.87
CA SER A 166 -4.56 -16.33 25.97
C SER A 166 -5.72 -15.99 25.02
N LEU A 167 -6.65 -15.15 25.50
CA LEU A 167 -7.87 -14.71 24.81
C LEU A 167 -7.77 -13.26 24.26
N GLY A 168 -6.56 -12.71 24.25
CA GLY A 168 -6.28 -11.38 23.74
C GLY A 168 -4.84 -10.93 23.92
N GLU A 169 -4.49 -9.90 23.16
CA GLU A 169 -3.16 -9.32 23.13
C GLU A 169 -3.15 -7.93 23.78
N GLN A 170 -2.17 -7.68 24.66
CA GLN A 170 -1.77 -6.37 25.14
C GLN A 170 -0.32 -6.13 24.72
N TRP A 171 -0.09 -5.21 23.78
CA TRP A 171 1.26 -4.93 23.28
C TRP A 171 1.76 -3.58 23.77
N ILE A 172 2.97 -3.56 24.30
CA ILE A 172 3.64 -2.38 24.82
C ILE A 172 4.84 -2.10 23.94
N PHE A 173 4.96 -0.90 23.40
CA PHE A 173 6.08 -0.45 22.60
C PHE A 173 6.85 0.60 23.39
N ASP A 174 7.99 0.21 23.93
CA ASP A 174 8.97 1.11 24.55
C ASP A 174 9.92 1.62 23.47
N LEU A 175 9.72 2.89 23.11
CA LEU A 175 10.39 3.52 21.98
C LEU A 175 11.66 4.29 22.37
N THR A 176 12.11 4.19 23.63
CA THR A 176 13.22 4.98 24.20
C THR A 176 14.47 5.02 23.32
N ASN A 177 14.93 3.86 22.83
CA ASN A 177 16.13 3.74 22.00
C ASN A 177 15.83 3.47 20.51
N VAL A 178 14.61 3.74 20.05
CA VAL A 178 14.22 3.50 18.65
C VAL A 178 14.81 4.59 17.76
N SER A 179 15.63 4.19 16.78
CA SER A 179 16.22 5.10 15.80
C SER A 179 15.24 5.42 14.66
N PHE A 180 15.39 6.60 14.06
CA PHE A 180 14.69 6.94 12.81
C PHE A 180 15.01 5.95 11.68
N HIS A 181 16.27 5.50 11.59
CA HIS A 181 16.74 4.55 10.58
C HIS A 181 15.98 3.22 10.62
N ASN A 182 15.85 2.61 11.80
CA ASN A 182 15.07 1.37 11.97
C ASN A 182 13.57 1.61 11.71
N SER A 183 13.07 2.80 12.09
CA SER A 183 11.64 3.15 11.97
C SER A 183 11.19 3.29 10.52
N VAL A 184 11.98 3.90 9.64
CA VAL A 184 11.60 4.09 8.23
C VAL A 184 11.54 2.79 7.42
N GLN A 185 12.15 1.72 7.90
CA GLN A 185 12.05 0.38 7.28
C GLN A 185 10.67 -0.25 7.46
N MET A 186 9.83 0.23 8.41
CA MET A 186 8.44 -0.18 8.58
C MET A 186 7.54 0.44 7.49
N THR A 187 7.84 0.10 6.24
CA THR A 187 7.13 0.58 5.06
C THR A 187 5.65 0.15 5.07
N PRO A 188 4.75 0.86 4.35
CA PRO A 188 3.35 0.44 4.20
C PRO A 188 3.18 -0.99 3.67
N ALA A 189 4.11 -1.49 2.85
CA ALA A 189 4.10 -2.86 2.36
C ALA A 189 4.38 -3.87 3.48
N LEU A 190 5.42 -3.65 4.29
CA LEU A 190 5.75 -4.51 5.43
C LEU A 190 4.66 -4.44 6.51
N LEU A 191 4.15 -3.25 6.81
CA LEU A 191 3.00 -3.07 7.71
C LEU A 191 1.75 -3.81 7.22
N THR A 192 1.47 -3.81 5.91
CA THR A 192 0.34 -4.56 5.34
C THR A 192 0.54 -6.07 5.49
N LYS A 193 1.74 -6.60 5.22
CA LYS A 193 2.07 -8.02 5.45
C LYS A 193 1.92 -8.41 6.93
N LEU A 194 2.45 -7.58 7.85
CA LEU A 194 2.32 -7.78 9.29
C LEU A 194 0.85 -7.78 9.75
N ILE A 195 0.05 -6.78 9.36
CA ILE A 195 -1.38 -6.70 9.70
C ILE A 195 -2.15 -7.89 9.10
N PHE A 196 -1.84 -8.29 7.87
CA PHE A 196 -2.42 -9.47 7.25
C PHE A 196 -2.13 -10.73 8.08
N TYR A 197 -0.85 -11.01 8.36
CA TYR A 197 -0.42 -12.16 9.14
C TYR A 197 -1.08 -12.19 10.52
N LEU A 198 -1.02 -11.07 11.26
CA LEU A 198 -1.63 -10.96 12.59
C LEU A 198 -3.14 -11.23 12.56
N ARG A 199 -3.87 -10.73 11.57
CA ARG A 199 -5.33 -10.83 11.49
C ARG A 199 -5.83 -12.18 10.95
N PHE A 200 -5.23 -12.66 9.87
CA PHE A 200 -5.75 -13.78 9.08
C PHE A 200 -4.99 -15.08 9.32
N CYS A 201 -3.68 -15.03 9.55
CA CYS A 201 -2.87 -16.22 9.85
C CYS A 201 -2.83 -16.51 11.36
N TYR A 202 -2.47 -15.54 12.22
CA TYR A 202 -2.39 -15.75 13.68
C TYR A 202 -3.77 -15.66 14.35
N GLY A 203 -4.60 -14.67 13.98
CA GLY A 203 -5.90 -14.43 14.60
C GLY A 203 -5.84 -13.53 15.84
N ALA A 204 -4.95 -12.54 15.85
CA ALA A 204 -4.68 -11.65 16.97
C ALA A 204 -5.94 -10.92 17.49
N LYS A 205 -6.35 -11.24 18.72
CA LYS A 205 -7.45 -10.56 19.43
C LYS A 205 -6.93 -9.31 20.16
N ILE A 206 -6.43 -8.31 19.43
CA ILE A 206 -5.85 -7.06 19.97
C ILE A 206 -6.79 -6.37 20.96
N LYS A 207 -6.35 -6.17 22.20
CA LYS A 207 -7.11 -5.49 23.28
C LYS A 207 -6.54 -4.09 23.56
N GLY A 208 -5.25 -3.90 23.35
CA GLY A 208 -4.54 -2.65 23.54
C GLY A 208 -3.16 -2.67 22.87
N ILE A 209 -2.78 -1.53 22.31
CA ILE A 209 -1.45 -1.24 21.78
C ILE A 209 -1.02 0.05 22.48
N HIS A 210 0.04 -0.02 23.26
CA HIS A 210 0.46 1.00 24.22
C HIS A 210 1.84 1.51 23.84
N PHE A 211 1.97 2.77 23.40
CA PHE A 211 3.25 3.39 23.08
C PHE A 211 3.73 4.26 24.25
N VAL A 212 4.95 4.04 24.71
CA VAL A 212 5.62 4.86 25.74
C VAL A 212 6.92 5.44 25.16
N ASN A 213 7.40 6.56 25.71
CA ASN A 213 8.69 7.18 25.36
C ASN A 213 8.83 7.47 23.85
N MET A 214 7.74 7.89 23.20
CA MET A 214 7.62 7.97 21.74
C MET A 214 8.32 9.20 21.13
N PRO A 215 9.31 9.02 20.23
CA PRO A 215 9.86 10.13 19.43
C PRO A 215 8.84 10.69 18.43
N SER A 216 8.92 11.99 18.14
CA SER A 216 7.98 12.69 17.26
C SER A 216 7.89 12.10 15.84
N PHE A 217 8.98 11.53 15.31
CA PHE A 217 9.02 10.89 13.99
C PHE A 217 8.22 9.56 13.90
N ILE A 218 7.74 9.01 15.02
CA ILE A 218 6.88 7.81 15.04
C ILE A 218 5.41 8.17 14.76
N ILE A 219 4.99 9.42 14.97
CA ILE A 219 3.59 9.85 14.79
C ILE A 219 3.05 9.54 13.38
N PRO A 220 3.77 9.79 12.27
CA PRO A 220 3.33 9.39 10.92
C PRO A 220 3.14 7.88 10.77
N ILE A 221 4.01 7.07 11.38
CA ILE A 221 3.94 5.60 11.31
C ILE A 221 2.69 5.09 12.05
N ILE A 222 2.38 5.64 13.22
CA ILE A 222 1.14 5.32 13.95
C ILE A 222 -0.09 5.75 13.14
N ASN A 223 -0.04 6.87 12.43
CA ASN A 223 -1.15 7.31 11.57
C ASN A 223 -1.37 6.37 10.38
N ILE A 224 -0.29 5.85 9.75
CA ILE A 224 -0.38 4.79 8.74
C ILE A 224 -0.96 3.50 9.35
N LEU A 225 -0.46 3.08 10.52
CA LEU A 225 -0.96 1.90 11.24
C LEU A 225 -2.46 2.00 11.54
N LYS A 226 -2.93 3.17 11.99
CA LYS A 226 -4.36 3.48 12.23
C LYS A 226 -5.18 3.40 10.94
N LYS A 227 -4.68 3.91 9.81
CA LYS A 227 -5.34 3.83 8.48
C LYS A 227 -5.48 2.37 7.99
N LEU A 228 -4.48 1.52 8.23
CA LEU A 228 -4.49 0.11 7.79
C LEU A 228 -5.29 -0.85 8.70
N MET A 229 -5.62 -0.42 9.93
CA MET A 229 -6.37 -1.24 10.90
C MET A 229 -7.88 -0.98 10.84
N LYS A 230 -8.69 -2.00 11.16
CA LYS A 230 -10.13 -1.81 11.41
C LYS A 230 -10.34 -0.73 12.49
N PRO A 231 -11.34 0.17 12.39
CA PRO A 231 -11.57 1.25 13.37
C PRO A 231 -11.64 0.77 14.84
N LYS A 232 -12.21 -0.41 15.08
CA LYS A 232 -12.28 -1.05 16.41
C LYS A 232 -10.91 -1.38 17.03
N VAL A 233 -9.89 -1.62 16.20
CA VAL A 233 -8.50 -1.86 16.63
C VAL A 233 -7.71 -0.54 16.67
N ALA A 234 -7.91 0.35 15.70
CA ALA A 234 -7.28 1.68 15.71
C ALA A 234 -7.65 2.50 16.97
N LYS A 235 -8.88 2.36 17.48
CA LYS A 235 -9.35 2.93 18.77
C LYS A 235 -8.69 2.31 20.02
N ARG A 236 -7.90 1.25 19.87
CA ARG A 236 -7.15 0.57 20.96
C ARG A 236 -5.66 0.92 20.95
N ILE A 237 -5.26 1.92 20.17
CA ILE A 237 -3.92 2.50 20.20
C ILE A 237 -3.91 3.65 21.20
N TYR A 238 -3.10 3.52 22.24
CA TYR A 238 -2.90 4.48 23.31
C TYR A 238 -1.44 4.95 23.31
N VAL A 239 -1.22 6.22 23.65
CA VAL A 239 0.11 6.84 23.76
C VAL A 239 0.21 7.44 25.16
N TYR A 240 1.36 7.22 25.81
CA TYR A 240 1.61 7.65 27.18
C TYR A 240 2.87 8.49 27.25
N SER A 241 2.87 9.47 28.16
CA SER A 241 4.02 10.32 28.47
C SER A 241 5.16 9.54 29.10
N SER A 242 4.85 8.58 29.97
CA SER A 242 5.82 7.79 30.72
C SER A 242 5.33 6.36 30.92
N PHE A 243 6.23 5.48 31.38
CA PHE A 243 5.84 4.14 31.79
C PHE A 243 4.97 4.12 33.07
N ASN A 244 5.12 5.12 33.95
CA ASN A 244 4.32 5.22 35.17
C ASN A 244 2.82 5.31 34.88
N ASP A 245 2.45 5.94 33.76
CA ASP A 245 1.05 6.04 33.30
C ASP A 245 0.45 4.67 32.91
N LEU A 246 1.30 3.70 32.56
CA LEU A 246 0.92 2.33 32.18
C LEU A 246 0.75 1.39 33.40
N ASN A 247 1.42 1.68 34.52
CA ASN A 247 1.34 0.88 35.76
C ASN A 247 -0.08 0.80 36.35
N ASN A 248 -0.96 1.74 36.00
CA ASN A 248 -2.38 1.72 36.37
C ASN A 248 -3.23 0.73 35.53
N LEU A 249 -2.69 0.18 34.44
CA LEU A 249 -3.40 -0.68 33.48
C LEU A 249 -2.97 -2.15 33.54
N ILE A 250 -1.75 -2.42 34.01
CA ILE A 250 -1.16 -3.77 34.08
C ILE A 250 -0.53 -3.94 35.46
N SER A 251 -0.89 -5.02 36.15
CA SER A 251 -0.39 -5.32 37.50
C SER A 251 1.13 -5.39 37.55
N LYS A 252 1.73 -4.79 38.59
CA LYS A 252 3.16 -4.93 38.91
C LYS A 252 3.62 -6.38 38.94
N THR A 253 2.77 -7.28 39.44
CA THR A 253 3.06 -8.72 39.52
C THR A 253 3.27 -9.41 38.17
N ILE A 254 2.92 -8.77 37.05
CA ILE A 254 3.09 -9.24 35.67
C ILE A 254 4.30 -8.58 35.00
N LEU A 255 4.66 -7.35 35.39
CA LEU A 255 5.67 -6.52 34.72
C LEU A 255 7.10 -6.87 35.19
N PRO A 256 8.11 -6.83 34.30
CA PRO A 256 9.52 -7.01 34.69
C PRO A 256 10.04 -5.93 35.64
N LYS A 257 11.13 -6.24 36.36
CA LYS A 257 11.82 -5.30 37.26
C LYS A 257 12.20 -3.97 36.62
N GLU A 258 12.68 -3.97 35.37
CA GLU A 258 13.05 -2.72 34.67
C GLU A 258 11.86 -1.78 34.42
N TYR A 259 10.65 -2.31 34.54
CA TYR A 259 9.38 -1.62 34.37
C TYR A 259 8.65 -1.41 35.72
N GLY A 260 9.35 -1.58 36.85
CA GLY A 260 8.83 -1.34 38.19
C GLY A 260 7.85 -2.40 38.70
N GLY A 261 7.90 -3.61 38.14
CA GLY A 261 7.13 -4.78 38.56
C GLY A 261 7.94 -5.87 39.25
N ASP A 262 7.26 -6.97 39.56
CA ASP A 262 7.75 -8.06 40.42
C ASP A 262 8.18 -9.31 39.62
N GLU A 263 8.04 -9.32 38.29
CA GLU A 263 8.47 -10.42 37.42
C GLU A 263 9.99 -10.43 37.20
N ILE A 264 10.54 -11.57 36.79
CA ILE A 264 11.95 -11.66 36.34
C ILE A 264 12.31 -10.61 35.27
N THR A 265 13.60 -10.28 35.16
CA THR A 265 14.08 -9.22 34.25
C THR A 265 13.80 -9.54 32.79
N CYS A 266 13.77 -8.52 31.93
CA CYS A 266 13.61 -8.75 30.48
C CYS A 266 14.76 -9.55 29.89
N ASP A 267 15.97 -9.43 30.44
CA ASP A 267 17.13 -10.23 30.02
C ASP A 267 16.93 -11.72 30.35
N GLU A 268 16.45 -12.04 31.56
CA GLU A 268 16.10 -13.42 31.94
C GLU A 268 14.96 -13.98 31.08
N ILE A 269 13.92 -13.20 30.82
CA ILE A 269 12.81 -13.60 29.93
C ILE A 269 13.32 -13.84 28.51
N THR A 270 14.14 -12.93 27.98
CA THR A 270 14.77 -13.03 26.65
C THR A 270 15.58 -14.32 26.52
N GLU A 271 16.45 -14.60 27.49
CA GLU A 271 17.30 -15.79 27.47
C GLU A 271 16.47 -17.08 27.56
N ASN A 272 15.39 -17.08 28.34
CA ASN A 272 14.46 -18.21 28.39
C ASN A 272 13.77 -18.47 27.04
N TRP A 273 13.28 -17.41 26.36
CA TRP A 273 12.68 -17.51 25.03
C TRP A 273 13.69 -17.94 23.97
N ARG A 274 14.91 -17.39 24.00
CA ARG A 274 16.00 -17.77 23.09
C ARG A 274 16.32 -19.26 23.20
N LYS A 275 16.49 -19.78 24.42
CA LYS A 275 16.76 -21.22 24.65
C LYS A 275 15.64 -22.13 24.13
N ALA A 276 14.37 -21.77 24.33
CA ALA A 276 13.26 -22.58 23.86
C ALA A 276 13.15 -22.59 22.33
N LEU A 277 13.29 -21.43 21.67
CA LEU A 277 13.29 -21.36 20.21
C LEU A 277 14.50 -22.12 19.61
N GLN A 278 15.67 -22.07 20.25
CA GLN A 278 16.89 -22.77 19.85
C GLN A 278 16.95 -24.23 20.35
N SER A 279 15.85 -24.81 20.82
CA SER A 279 15.79 -26.24 21.11
C SER A 279 15.62 -27.04 19.82
N ASP A 280 16.20 -28.24 19.76
CA ASP A 280 16.19 -29.10 18.57
C ASP A 280 14.78 -29.32 18.02
N ALA A 281 13.80 -29.54 18.91
CA ALA A 281 12.40 -29.71 18.54
C ALA A 281 11.79 -28.47 17.87
N TRP A 282 12.14 -27.25 18.30
CA TRP A 282 11.64 -26.01 17.67
C TRP A 282 12.37 -25.69 16.37
N ILE A 283 13.66 -26.00 16.27
CA ILE A 283 14.44 -25.92 15.02
C ILE A 283 13.85 -26.88 13.97
N GLU A 284 13.61 -28.14 14.35
CA GLU A 284 12.96 -29.15 13.51
C GLU A 284 11.53 -28.70 13.12
N TYR A 285 10.75 -28.18 14.07
CA TYR A 285 9.41 -27.68 13.79
C TYR A 285 9.40 -26.59 12.72
N PHE A 286 10.31 -25.60 12.78
CA PHE A 286 10.37 -24.55 11.76
C PHE A 286 10.81 -25.11 10.39
N ALA A 287 11.79 -26.02 10.36
CA ALA A 287 12.25 -26.68 9.14
C ALA A 287 11.19 -27.58 8.48
N GLU A 288 10.35 -28.25 9.27
CA GLU A 288 9.17 -28.97 8.78
C GLU A 288 8.06 -28.03 8.35
N GLU A 289 7.79 -26.95 9.09
CA GLU A 289 6.75 -25.99 8.75
C GLU A 289 6.98 -25.36 7.37
N ASP A 290 8.23 -25.11 6.99
CA ASP A 290 8.59 -24.54 5.70
C ASP A 290 8.23 -25.46 4.51
N LYS A 291 8.04 -26.77 4.76
CA LYS A 291 7.53 -27.76 3.79
C LYS A 291 6.00 -27.78 3.72
N VAL A 292 5.31 -27.22 4.73
CA VAL A 292 3.84 -27.22 4.84
C VAL A 292 3.26 -25.94 4.20
N MET A 293 3.11 -26.00 2.88
CA MET A 293 2.52 -24.95 2.03
C MET A 293 1.36 -25.48 1.21
N SER A 294 0.44 -24.61 0.79
CA SER A 294 -0.61 -24.98 -0.17
C SER A 294 -0.05 -25.19 -1.58
N ASP A 295 -0.67 -26.06 -2.38
CA ASP A 295 -0.47 -26.12 -3.83
C ASP A 295 -1.55 -25.31 -4.55
N GLU A 296 -1.19 -24.09 -4.95
CA GLU A 296 -2.12 -23.17 -5.62
C GLU A 296 -2.55 -23.65 -7.02
N ALA A 297 -1.83 -24.60 -7.64
CA ALA A 297 -2.25 -25.19 -8.92
C ALA A 297 -3.41 -26.18 -8.75
N LEU A 298 -3.55 -26.78 -7.56
CA LEU A 298 -4.63 -27.72 -7.23
C LEU A 298 -5.86 -27.03 -6.62
N ARG A 299 -5.83 -25.70 -6.44
CA ARG A 299 -6.89 -24.97 -5.76
C ARG A 299 -8.13 -24.83 -6.66
N THR A 300 -9.22 -25.47 -6.25
CA THR A 300 -10.51 -25.46 -6.97
C THR A 300 -11.25 -24.12 -6.89
N ARG A 301 -11.01 -23.33 -5.84
CA ARG A 301 -11.44 -21.93 -5.74
C ARG A 301 -10.38 -21.04 -6.37
N ILE A 302 -10.71 -20.33 -7.44
CA ILE A 302 -9.85 -19.24 -7.92
C ILE A 302 -9.70 -18.25 -6.78
N LEU A 303 -8.46 -18.03 -6.33
CA LEU A 303 -8.10 -16.85 -5.58
C LEU A 303 -7.62 -15.81 -6.58
N ASN A 304 -8.41 -14.79 -6.82
CA ASN A 304 -7.87 -13.52 -7.29
C ASN A 304 -6.77 -13.09 -6.31
N SER A 305 -5.74 -12.37 -6.79
CA SER A 305 -4.84 -11.64 -5.86
C SER A 305 -5.65 -10.78 -4.90
N ASP A 306 -6.79 -10.33 -5.40
CA ASP A 306 -7.72 -9.44 -4.75
C ASP A 306 -8.73 -10.20 -3.87
N ASP A 307 -8.88 -11.53 -3.93
CA ASP A 307 -9.70 -12.27 -2.94
C ASP A 307 -9.05 -12.32 -1.55
N PHE A 308 -7.73 -12.13 -1.47
CA PHE A 308 -7.00 -11.93 -0.21
C PHE A 308 -7.11 -10.49 0.34
N PHE A 309 -7.58 -9.53 -0.47
CA PHE A 309 -7.60 -8.10 -0.13
C PHE A 309 -8.95 -7.37 -0.36
N GLY A 310 -9.95 -8.03 -0.97
CA GLY A 310 -11.34 -7.60 -1.18
C GLY A 310 -11.89 -7.72 -2.63
N LEU A 311 -12.95 -8.53 -2.77
CA LEU A 311 -14.11 -8.43 -3.70
C LEU A 311 -14.15 -9.34 -4.97
N GLU A 312 -15.35 -9.89 -5.23
CA GLU A 312 -15.71 -10.97 -6.18
C GLU A 312 -16.93 -10.57 -7.04
N GLY A 313 -17.04 -10.99 -8.32
CA GLY A 313 -18.23 -10.76 -9.17
C GLY A 313 -18.06 -11.01 -10.69
N SER A 314 -19.09 -11.51 -11.39
CA SER A 314 -19.03 -12.20 -12.70
C SER A 314 -19.40 -11.40 -13.99
N PHE A 315 -18.79 -11.78 -15.11
CA PHE A 315 -18.86 -11.34 -16.53
C PHE A 315 -20.22 -11.07 -17.24
N ARG A 316 -20.16 -10.17 -18.25
CA ARG A 316 -20.67 -10.33 -19.66
C ARG A 316 -19.80 -9.50 -20.65
N LYS A 317 -19.82 -9.84 -21.96
CA LYS A 317 -18.92 -9.29 -23.03
C LYS A 317 -19.29 -7.87 -23.52
N LEU A 318 -18.30 -7.11 -24.02
CA LEU A 318 -18.44 -5.89 -24.85
C LEU A 318 -17.87 -6.13 -26.28
N GLU A 319 -18.49 -5.50 -27.30
CA GLU A 319 -18.06 -5.60 -28.72
C GLU A 319 -17.85 -4.22 -29.42
N ASN A 320 -18.11 -3.08 -28.75
CA ASN A 320 -18.31 -1.78 -29.40
C ASN A 320 -17.23 -0.70 -29.08
N TRP A 321 -15.93 -1.03 -29.15
CA TRP A 321 -14.85 -0.07 -28.85
C TRP A 321 -14.32 0.72 -30.07
N ASN A 322 -14.80 0.39 -31.28
CA ASN A 322 -14.23 0.88 -32.55
C ASN A 322 -15.00 2.04 -33.22
N SER A 323 -15.91 2.72 -32.52
CA SER A 323 -16.64 3.85 -33.10
C SER A 323 -16.59 5.11 -32.21
N ASP A 324 -16.31 6.22 -32.90
CA ASP A 324 -16.91 7.55 -32.68
C ASP A 324 -16.10 8.68 -31.99
N LEU A 325 -14.76 8.62 -31.94
CA LEU A 325 -13.92 9.84 -31.75
C LEU A 325 -12.62 9.90 -32.57
N SER A 326 -12.33 8.93 -33.44
CA SER A 326 -11.15 8.93 -34.32
C SER A 326 -11.42 9.58 -35.68
N ARG A 327 -12.13 10.72 -35.67
CA ARG A 327 -12.35 11.58 -36.85
C ARG A 327 -11.90 13.00 -36.48
N ASP A 328 -10.60 13.23 -36.56
CA ASP A 328 -10.02 14.06 -37.63
C ASP A 328 -8.49 14.15 -37.45
N GLU A 329 -7.77 13.83 -38.53
CA GLU A 329 -6.35 14.04 -38.84
C GLU A 329 -5.28 14.06 -37.71
N GLU A 330 -4.31 13.13 -37.82
CA GLU A 330 -3.21 12.85 -36.86
C GLU A 330 -2.15 13.96 -36.64
N LYS A 331 -2.56 15.13 -36.14
CA LYS A 331 -1.66 16.27 -35.86
C LYS A 331 -1.21 16.39 -34.40
N LEU A 332 -2.05 16.03 -33.43
CA LEU A 332 -1.77 16.31 -32.00
C LEU A 332 -1.36 15.09 -31.16
N LEU A 333 -1.95 13.92 -31.42
CA LEU A 333 -1.64 12.68 -30.70
C LEU A 333 -1.72 11.52 -31.68
N ARG A 334 -0.59 11.07 -32.22
CA ARG A 334 -0.52 9.83 -33.00
C ARG A 334 -0.65 8.64 -32.04
N VAL A 335 -1.64 7.77 -32.28
CA VAL A 335 -2.02 6.64 -31.41
C VAL A 335 -2.41 5.46 -32.30
N SER A 336 -1.84 4.28 -32.05
CA SER A 336 -2.10 3.09 -32.86
C SER A 336 -3.06 2.14 -32.13
N LEU A 337 -3.95 1.47 -32.88
CA LEU A 337 -4.79 0.40 -32.33
C LEU A 337 -3.95 -0.73 -31.70
N GLN A 338 -2.72 -0.94 -32.19
CA GLN A 338 -1.78 -1.92 -31.63
C GLN A 338 -1.35 -1.60 -30.18
N ASP A 339 -1.48 -0.36 -29.71
CA ASP A 339 -1.12 0.02 -28.35
C ASP A 339 -1.96 -0.76 -27.31
N VAL A 340 -3.27 -0.96 -27.53
CA VAL A 340 -4.17 -1.64 -26.59
C VAL A 340 -3.68 -3.07 -26.31
N ASP A 341 -3.37 -3.83 -27.35
CA ASP A 341 -2.82 -5.19 -27.27
C ASP A 341 -1.49 -5.23 -26.52
N VAL A 342 -0.62 -4.24 -26.74
CA VAL A 342 0.67 -4.13 -26.02
C VAL A 342 0.42 -3.98 -24.52
N PHE A 343 -0.55 -3.17 -24.10
CA PHE A 343 -0.88 -3.01 -22.68
C PHE A 343 -1.56 -4.25 -22.08
N LEU A 344 -2.50 -4.88 -22.79
CA LEU A 344 -3.16 -6.12 -22.36
C LEU A 344 -2.15 -7.26 -22.17
N LYS A 345 -1.27 -7.49 -23.16
CA LYS A 345 -0.17 -8.48 -23.07
C LYS A 345 0.79 -8.14 -21.92
N LYS A 346 1.18 -6.87 -21.76
CA LYS A 346 2.13 -6.43 -20.72
C LYS A 346 1.64 -6.65 -19.30
N TYR A 347 0.35 -6.49 -19.04
CA TYR A 347 -0.24 -6.69 -17.72
C TYR A 347 -0.87 -8.09 -17.55
N ASN A 348 -0.76 -8.96 -18.55
CA ASN A 348 -1.38 -10.29 -18.59
C ASN A 348 -2.91 -10.23 -18.33
N VAL A 349 -3.57 -9.25 -18.94
CA VAL A 349 -5.02 -9.02 -18.84
C VAL A 349 -5.63 -9.34 -20.20
N THR A 350 -6.63 -10.23 -20.22
CA THR A 350 -7.45 -10.46 -21.41
C THR A 350 -8.45 -9.32 -21.62
N GLU A 351 -8.88 -9.10 -22.86
CA GLU A 351 -9.94 -8.13 -23.17
C GLU A 351 -11.19 -8.40 -22.31
N ARG A 352 -11.57 -9.67 -22.16
CA ARG A 352 -12.69 -10.11 -21.31
C ARG A 352 -12.56 -9.65 -19.85
N GLN A 353 -11.37 -9.73 -19.25
CA GLN A 353 -11.11 -9.25 -17.88
C GLN A 353 -11.11 -7.71 -17.79
N LEU A 354 -10.60 -7.01 -18.80
CA LEU A 354 -10.67 -5.54 -18.86
C LEU A 354 -12.12 -5.05 -18.80
N GLN A 355 -13.03 -5.71 -19.54
CA GLN A 355 -14.45 -5.40 -19.58
C GLN A 355 -15.13 -5.57 -18.21
N GLU A 356 -14.80 -6.64 -17.46
CA GLU A 356 -15.29 -6.83 -16.08
C GLU A 356 -14.82 -5.74 -15.13
N ILE A 357 -13.52 -5.40 -15.18
CA ILE A 357 -12.94 -4.41 -14.28
C ILE A 357 -13.59 -3.04 -14.52
N ILE A 358 -13.86 -2.69 -15.78
CA ILE A 358 -14.59 -1.47 -16.16
C ILE A 358 -16.02 -1.51 -15.60
N ALA A 359 -16.76 -2.60 -15.78
CA ALA A 359 -18.10 -2.74 -15.23
C ALA A 359 -18.14 -2.63 -13.69
N SER A 360 -17.15 -3.22 -12.99
CA SER A 360 -16.98 -3.14 -11.54
C SER A 360 -16.71 -1.71 -11.05
N ILE A 361 -15.94 -0.92 -11.82
CA ILE A 361 -15.69 0.49 -11.52
C ILE A 361 -16.96 1.33 -11.74
N GLN A 362 -17.70 1.08 -12.82
CA GLN A 362 -18.96 1.78 -13.12
C GLN A 362 -20.04 1.49 -12.06
N ASP A 363 -20.24 0.22 -11.69
CA ASP A 363 -21.16 -0.20 -10.62
C ASP A 363 -20.80 0.43 -9.26
N TRP A 364 -19.51 0.44 -8.91
CA TRP A 364 -19.03 1.14 -7.71
C TRP A 364 -19.34 2.63 -7.76
N TYR A 365 -19.10 3.28 -8.90
CA TYR A 365 -19.30 4.71 -9.11
C TYR A 365 -20.77 5.11 -8.94
N GLU A 366 -21.69 4.37 -9.57
CA GLU A 366 -23.13 4.59 -9.45
C GLU A 366 -23.63 4.43 -8.00
N LYS A 367 -23.02 3.54 -7.22
CA LYS A 367 -23.32 3.35 -5.80
C LYS A 367 -22.77 4.44 -4.87
N GLN A 368 -21.86 5.31 -5.32
CA GLN A 368 -21.34 6.38 -4.47
C GLN A 368 -22.35 7.52 -4.33
N PRO A 369 -22.86 7.85 -3.13
CA PRO A 369 -23.95 8.81 -2.97
C PRO A 369 -23.52 10.26 -3.27
N HIS A 370 -22.23 10.56 -3.18
CA HIS A 370 -21.63 11.87 -3.45
C HIS A 370 -21.12 12.04 -4.89
N LEU A 371 -21.05 11.00 -5.72
CA LEU A 371 -20.59 11.14 -7.11
C LEU A 371 -21.77 11.44 -8.06
N PRO A 372 -21.56 12.30 -9.08
CA PRO A 372 -22.62 12.66 -10.02
C PRO A 372 -23.10 11.44 -10.81
N LYS A 373 -24.39 11.39 -11.14
CA LYS A 373 -25.04 10.22 -11.76
C LYS A 373 -24.91 10.24 -13.29
N ILE A 374 -23.67 10.15 -13.75
CA ILE A 374 -23.30 10.07 -15.17
C ILE A 374 -22.60 8.74 -15.48
N LYS A 375 -22.62 8.30 -16.74
CA LYS A 375 -21.78 7.17 -17.16
C LYS A 375 -20.32 7.63 -17.27
N LEU A 376 -19.36 6.88 -16.71
CA LEU A 376 -17.95 7.11 -16.96
C LEU A 376 -17.57 6.62 -18.37
N ASP A 377 -16.59 7.27 -18.99
CA ASP A 377 -16.03 6.82 -20.27
C ASP A 377 -15.11 5.61 -20.03
N ASP A 378 -15.48 4.45 -20.60
CA ASP A 378 -14.71 3.19 -20.60
C ASP A 378 -13.24 3.41 -21.01
N ARG A 379 -12.97 4.37 -21.93
CA ARG A 379 -11.61 4.73 -22.38
C ARG A 379 -10.79 5.40 -21.29
N VAL A 380 -11.42 6.23 -20.46
CA VAL A 380 -10.81 6.88 -19.30
C VAL A 380 -10.57 5.84 -18.20
N MET A 381 -11.54 4.96 -17.94
CA MET A 381 -11.37 3.86 -16.98
C MET A 381 -10.20 2.94 -17.38
N PHE A 382 -10.08 2.56 -18.65
CA PHE A 382 -8.95 1.79 -19.17
C PHE A 382 -7.61 2.51 -19.01
N ARG A 383 -7.53 3.80 -19.36
CA ARG A 383 -6.29 4.58 -19.20
C ARG A 383 -5.91 4.79 -17.74
N LEU A 384 -6.89 4.93 -16.85
CA LEU A 384 -6.65 4.92 -15.41
C LEU A 384 -6.12 3.57 -14.94
N LEU A 385 -6.68 2.44 -15.39
CA LEU A 385 -6.14 1.10 -15.13
C LEU A 385 -4.70 0.95 -15.60
N VAL A 386 -4.39 1.32 -16.84
CA VAL A 386 -3.00 1.32 -17.35
C VAL A 386 -2.08 2.18 -16.47
N SER A 387 -2.51 3.40 -16.09
CA SER A 387 -1.73 4.30 -15.23
C SER A 387 -1.51 3.78 -13.81
N THR A 388 -2.46 2.99 -13.28
CA THR A 388 -2.39 2.42 -11.92
C THR A 388 -1.75 1.04 -11.90
N LYS A 389 -1.47 0.42 -13.06
CA LYS A 389 -1.10 -1.00 -13.22
C LYS A 389 -2.23 -1.95 -12.82
N PHE A 390 -3.42 -1.73 -13.38
CA PHE A 390 -4.65 -2.49 -13.16
C PHE A 390 -5.10 -2.62 -11.69
N ARG A 391 -4.66 -1.71 -10.82
CA ARG A 391 -5.09 -1.68 -9.41
C ARG A 391 -6.42 -0.93 -9.30
N ILE A 392 -7.51 -1.70 -9.27
CA ILE A 392 -8.90 -1.22 -9.29
C ILE A 392 -9.16 -0.15 -8.22
N GLU A 393 -8.79 -0.41 -6.96
CA GLU A 393 -8.99 0.56 -5.87
C GLU A 393 -8.27 1.90 -6.11
N LYS A 394 -7.09 1.88 -6.76
CA LYS A 394 -6.39 3.12 -7.13
C LYS A 394 -7.04 3.86 -8.30
N VAL A 395 -7.88 3.19 -9.09
CA VAL A 395 -8.72 3.83 -10.11
C VAL A 395 -9.93 4.48 -9.43
N LYS A 396 -10.58 3.78 -8.50
CA LYS A 396 -11.67 4.32 -7.67
C LYS A 396 -11.23 5.55 -6.88
N ASP A 397 -10.14 5.46 -6.12
CA ASP A 397 -9.55 6.59 -5.38
C ASP A 397 -9.27 7.79 -6.31
N LYS A 398 -8.73 7.54 -7.51
CA LYS A 398 -8.45 8.59 -8.50
C LYS A 398 -9.71 9.23 -9.09
N ILE A 399 -10.75 8.45 -9.38
CA ILE A 399 -12.02 8.95 -9.92
C ILE A 399 -12.70 9.85 -8.88
N ASP A 400 -12.80 9.37 -7.63
CA ASP A 400 -13.38 10.14 -6.54
C ASP A 400 -12.58 11.43 -6.34
N ALA A 401 -11.25 11.33 -6.18
CA ALA A 401 -10.40 12.49 -5.99
C ALA A 401 -10.44 13.49 -7.15
N SER A 402 -10.49 13.06 -8.42
CA SER A 402 -10.49 13.99 -9.55
C SER A 402 -11.79 14.77 -9.68
N ILE A 403 -12.94 14.16 -9.35
CA ILE A 403 -14.24 14.86 -9.30
C ILE A 403 -14.28 15.79 -8.10
N SER A 404 -13.83 15.31 -6.94
CA SER A 404 -13.82 16.06 -5.67
C SER A 404 -12.87 17.26 -5.69
N ALA A 405 -11.79 17.19 -6.47
CA ALA A 405 -10.81 18.26 -6.58
C ALA A 405 -11.43 19.57 -7.06
N LYS A 406 -12.53 19.52 -7.84
CA LYS A 406 -13.26 20.69 -8.32
C LYS A 406 -13.81 21.57 -7.19
N HIS A 407 -14.09 21.02 -6.00
CA HIS A 407 -14.45 21.81 -4.80
C HIS A 407 -13.25 22.45 -4.10
N LYS A 408 -12.08 21.81 -4.16
CA LYS A 408 -10.88 22.27 -3.45
C LYS A 408 -9.98 23.18 -4.29
N MET A 409 -10.14 23.11 -5.60
CA MET A 409 -9.33 23.78 -6.62
C MET A 409 -10.21 24.29 -7.78
N PRO A 410 -11.37 24.94 -7.52
CA PRO A 410 -12.25 25.43 -8.58
C PRO A 410 -11.53 26.39 -9.54
N GLU A 411 -10.59 27.18 -9.04
CA GLU A 411 -9.74 28.11 -9.79
C GLU A 411 -8.85 27.42 -10.85
N PHE A 412 -8.60 26.11 -10.73
CA PHE A 412 -7.82 25.32 -11.68
C PHE A 412 -8.66 24.35 -12.53
N LEU A 413 -9.87 23.99 -12.08
CA LEU A 413 -10.64 22.87 -12.61
C LEU A 413 -12.06 23.24 -13.09
N LEU A 414 -12.50 24.49 -12.88
CA LEU A 414 -13.77 25.05 -13.37
C LEU A 414 -13.53 26.30 -14.22
N ASN A 415 -14.56 26.75 -14.93
CA ASN A 415 -14.58 27.91 -15.83
C ASN A 415 -13.55 27.77 -16.96
N ARG A 416 -13.55 26.62 -17.63
CA ARG A 416 -12.53 26.21 -18.62
C ARG A 416 -12.99 26.35 -20.08
N ASP A 417 -13.87 27.31 -20.39
CA ASP A 417 -14.26 27.61 -21.79
C ASP A 417 -13.03 28.13 -22.57
N PRO A 418 -12.55 27.42 -23.61
CA PRO A 418 -11.40 27.83 -24.41
C PRO A 418 -11.65 29.04 -25.33
N LEU A 419 -12.88 29.57 -25.38
CA LEU A 419 -13.20 30.89 -25.96
C LEU A 419 -13.35 32.00 -24.91
N SER A 420 -13.16 31.71 -23.61
CA SER A 420 -13.01 32.76 -22.60
C SER A 420 -11.78 33.62 -22.93
N PRO A 421 -11.86 34.96 -22.89
CA PRO A 421 -10.76 35.84 -23.33
C PRO A 421 -9.42 35.52 -22.66
N ILE A 422 -9.45 35.17 -21.37
CA ILE A 422 -8.25 34.79 -20.61
C ILE A 422 -7.68 33.44 -21.09
N ILE A 423 -8.50 32.41 -21.26
CA ILE A 423 -8.02 31.07 -21.68
C ILE A 423 -7.46 31.13 -23.09
N ASP A 424 -8.15 31.81 -24.01
CA ASP A 424 -7.71 32.00 -25.40
C ASP A 424 -6.41 32.83 -25.48
N GLU A 425 -6.18 33.79 -24.59
CA GLU A 425 -4.90 34.51 -24.48
C GLU A 425 -3.75 33.59 -24.03
N TYR A 426 -3.92 32.81 -22.96
CA TYR A 426 -2.87 31.90 -22.48
C TYR A 426 -2.63 30.72 -23.45
N LEU A 427 -3.64 30.29 -24.21
CA LEU A 427 -3.47 29.35 -25.31
C LEU A 427 -2.63 29.95 -26.45
N ARG A 428 -2.90 31.21 -26.87
CA ARG A 428 -2.06 31.94 -27.84
C ARG A 428 -0.61 32.10 -27.38
N TYR A 429 -0.39 32.32 -26.08
CA TYR A 429 0.94 32.52 -25.53
C TYR A 429 1.86 31.31 -25.75
N GLY A 430 1.27 30.11 -25.84
CA GLY A 430 1.97 28.89 -26.22
C GLY A 430 3.05 28.53 -25.20
N PHE A 431 2.64 28.19 -23.98
CA PHE A 431 3.56 27.85 -22.89
C PHE A 431 3.73 26.34 -22.65
N PHE A 432 2.80 25.51 -23.15
CA PHE A 432 2.79 24.06 -22.97
C PHE A 432 2.36 23.38 -24.27
N ALA A 433 3.24 22.58 -24.85
CA ALA A 433 3.05 21.87 -26.11
C ALA A 433 3.27 20.37 -25.89
N VAL A 434 2.33 19.53 -26.30
CA VAL A 434 2.47 18.07 -26.24
C VAL A 434 2.74 17.54 -27.63
N LEU A 435 3.79 16.72 -27.76
CA LEU A 435 4.36 16.35 -29.05
C LEU A 435 3.56 15.20 -29.71
N PRO A 436 3.40 15.20 -31.05
CA PRO A 436 2.54 14.25 -31.76
C PRO A 436 3.01 12.81 -31.68
N ASN A 437 4.32 12.59 -31.54
CA ASN A 437 4.95 11.27 -31.45
C ASN A 437 5.14 10.80 -30.00
N LYS A 438 5.41 9.51 -29.84
CA LYS A 438 5.82 8.90 -28.56
C LYS A 438 7.29 8.49 -28.65
N THR A 439 7.99 8.48 -27.53
CA THR A 439 9.35 7.92 -27.46
C THR A 439 9.31 6.41 -27.76
N PRO A 440 10.44 5.77 -28.13
CA PRO A 440 10.50 4.31 -28.30
C PRO A 440 9.96 3.50 -27.11
N ASP A 441 10.18 3.96 -25.87
CA ASP A 441 9.60 3.38 -24.65
C ASP A 441 8.09 3.66 -24.44
N ASN A 442 7.39 4.13 -25.48
CA ASN A 442 5.97 4.47 -25.49
C ASN A 442 5.59 5.62 -24.52
N HIS A 443 6.44 6.65 -24.36
CA HIS A 443 6.14 7.83 -23.53
C HIS A 443 5.75 9.05 -24.35
N ARG A 444 4.77 9.83 -23.87
CA ARG A 444 4.40 11.11 -24.46
C ARG A 444 5.35 12.20 -23.94
N VAL A 445 5.92 13.03 -24.81
CA VAL A 445 6.73 14.19 -24.40
C VAL A 445 5.87 15.44 -24.42
N ALA A 446 6.04 16.28 -23.42
CA ALA A 446 5.49 17.62 -23.37
C ALA A 446 6.63 18.62 -23.12
N ILE A 447 6.61 19.75 -23.83
CA ILE A 447 7.57 20.83 -23.69
C ILE A 447 6.87 22.03 -23.04
N PHE A 448 7.46 22.57 -21.98
CA PHE A 448 7.11 23.86 -21.41
C PHE A 448 8.09 24.92 -21.89
N ARG A 449 7.61 26.10 -22.30
CA ARG A 449 8.46 27.23 -22.75
C ARG A 449 7.82 28.56 -22.34
N ILE A 450 8.59 29.49 -21.78
CA ILE A 450 8.09 30.82 -21.39
C ILE A 450 8.72 31.87 -22.31
N LYS A 451 7.92 32.39 -23.26
CA LYS A 451 8.39 33.31 -24.32
C LYS A 451 8.82 34.70 -23.84
N SER A 452 8.32 35.17 -22.70
CA SER A 452 8.45 36.57 -22.25
C SER A 452 8.41 36.69 -20.72
N PRO A 453 9.14 37.65 -20.11
CA PRO A 453 9.10 37.92 -18.67
C PRO A 453 7.90 38.79 -18.25
N ARG A 454 6.79 38.80 -19.02
CA ARG A 454 5.56 39.47 -18.60
C ARG A 454 5.02 38.82 -17.34
N GLU A 455 4.38 39.61 -16.48
CA GLU A 455 3.62 39.08 -15.35
C GLU A 455 2.53 38.14 -15.89
N PHE A 456 2.57 36.88 -15.44
CA PHE A 456 1.62 35.85 -15.82
C PHE A 456 0.93 35.28 -14.59
N VAL A 457 -0.37 35.02 -14.73
CA VAL A 457 -1.19 34.39 -13.72
C VAL A 457 -0.91 32.89 -13.77
N VAL A 458 -0.09 32.42 -12.83
CA VAL A 458 0.32 31.00 -12.68
C VAL A 458 -0.89 30.05 -12.67
N ILE A 459 -2.04 30.50 -12.17
CA ILE A 459 -3.29 29.72 -12.11
C ILE A 459 -3.80 29.37 -13.52
N GLU A 460 -3.78 30.30 -14.47
CA GLU A 460 -4.27 30.08 -15.84
C GLU A 460 -3.36 29.14 -16.63
N ILE A 461 -2.04 29.23 -16.39
CA ILE A 461 -1.03 28.28 -16.89
C ILE A 461 -1.32 26.86 -16.40
N ILE A 462 -1.58 26.68 -15.10
CA ILE A 462 -1.89 25.36 -14.52
C ILE A 462 -3.24 24.83 -15.04
N LYS A 463 -4.25 25.70 -15.18
CA LYS A 463 -5.58 25.37 -15.71
C LYS A 463 -5.51 24.81 -17.14
N ILE A 464 -4.80 25.49 -18.04
CA ILE A 464 -4.59 25.01 -19.42
C ILE A 464 -3.74 23.74 -19.45
N ALA A 465 -2.73 23.60 -18.59
CA ALA A 465 -2.00 22.34 -18.44
C ALA A 465 -2.92 21.18 -18.01
N PHE A 466 -3.89 21.41 -17.12
CA PHE A 466 -4.90 20.42 -16.78
C PHE A 466 -5.88 20.12 -17.91
N MET A 467 -6.28 21.10 -18.73
CA MET A 467 -7.09 20.88 -19.95
C MET A 467 -6.36 19.95 -20.94
N ILE A 468 -5.06 20.18 -21.19
CA ILE A 468 -4.23 19.34 -22.06
C ILE A 468 -4.05 17.94 -21.46
N LEU A 469 -3.80 17.83 -20.16
CA LEU A 469 -3.71 16.54 -19.46
C LEU A 469 -5.04 15.76 -19.42
N GLU A 470 -6.18 16.45 -19.53
CA GLU A 470 -7.51 15.83 -19.63
C GLU A 470 -7.80 15.34 -21.05
N TYR A 471 -7.50 16.13 -22.08
CA TYR A 471 -7.55 15.69 -23.48
C TYR A 471 -6.69 14.43 -23.71
N ILE A 472 -5.45 14.41 -23.22
CA ILE A 472 -4.56 13.24 -23.27
C ILE A 472 -5.20 12.03 -22.57
N ARG A 473 -5.95 12.24 -21.49
CA ARG A 473 -6.61 11.16 -20.73
C ARG A 473 -7.80 10.54 -21.47
N HIS A 474 -8.41 11.25 -22.42
CA HIS A 474 -9.41 10.67 -23.31
C HIS A 474 -8.76 10.04 -24.55
N ASN A 475 -7.81 10.74 -25.16
CA ASN A 475 -7.37 10.45 -26.53
C ASN A 475 -6.05 9.66 -26.63
N ASP A 476 -5.15 9.72 -25.64
CA ASP A 476 -3.82 9.08 -25.71
C ASP A 476 -3.74 7.74 -24.96
N LEU A 477 -2.85 6.86 -25.40
CA LEU A 477 -2.47 5.64 -24.69
C LEU A 477 -0.94 5.51 -24.65
N ASN A 478 -0.35 5.78 -23.48
CA ASN A 478 1.09 5.87 -23.27
C ASN A 478 1.54 5.24 -21.93
N MET A 479 2.82 4.84 -21.85
CA MET A 479 3.50 4.28 -20.68
C MET A 479 3.89 5.33 -19.62
N GLY A 480 3.44 6.58 -19.78
CA GLY A 480 3.74 7.74 -18.94
C GLY A 480 4.30 8.92 -19.74
N GLN A 481 4.46 10.06 -19.07
CA GLN A 481 4.91 11.31 -19.69
C GLN A 481 6.39 11.62 -19.37
N GLN A 482 7.02 12.38 -20.26
CA GLN A 482 8.30 13.04 -20.06
C GLN A 482 8.13 14.54 -20.31
N TYR A 483 8.86 15.36 -19.56
CA TYR A 483 8.70 16.82 -19.56
C TYR A 483 10.03 17.49 -19.88
N VAL A 484 10.07 18.21 -21.01
CA VAL A 484 11.17 19.12 -21.36
C VAL A 484 10.78 20.50 -20.86
N TYR A 485 11.70 21.18 -20.18
CA TYR A 485 11.47 22.55 -19.73
C TYR A 485 12.49 23.46 -20.40
N ASP A 486 12.02 24.29 -21.31
CA ASP A 486 12.75 25.43 -21.84
C ASP A 486 12.68 26.56 -20.82
N LEU A 487 13.67 26.53 -19.92
CA LEU A 487 13.76 27.36 -18.71
C LEU A 487 14.51 28.66 -18.95
N THR A 488 14.46 29.17 -20.18
CA THR A 488 14.93 30.52 -20.51
C THR A 488 14.34 31.57 -19.54
N ASN A 489 13.18 31.31 -18.89
CA ASN A 489 12.63 32.09 -17.76
C ASN A 489 11.93 31.26 -16.61
N TYR A 490 12.61 30.29 -15.98
CA TYR A 490 12.31 29.67 -14.64
C TYR A 490 11.12 28.68 -14.43
N CYS A 491 11.08 28.00 -13.25
CA CYS A 491 10.63 26.59 -13.10
C CYS A 491 9.44 26.28 -12.15
N HIS A 492 8.58 25.33 -12.57
CA HIS A 492 8.01 24.16 -11.81
C HIS A 492 7.28 23.20 -12.79
N GLY A 493 6.97 21.92 -12.53
CA GLY A 493 7.27 21.04 -11.39
C GLY A 493 6.24 19.89 -11.21
N ALA A 494 6.55 18.63 -11.60
CA ALA A 494 5.61 17.49 -11.57
C ALA A 494 6.30 16.10 -11.43
N LYS A 495 5.59 14.98 -11.65
CA LYS A 495 6.08 13.59 -11.42
C LYS A 495 7.01 13.10 -12.55
N LEU A 496 8.32 13.05 -12.27
CA LEU A 496 9.38 13.03 -13.30
C LEU A 496 10.02 11.67 -13.60
N LYS A 497 10.15 11.34 -14.88
CA LYS A 497 11.07 10.29 -15.40
C LYS A 497 12.46 10.84 -15.74
N GLY A 498 12.55 12.08 -16.21
CA GLY A 498 13.78 12.85 -16.43
C GLY A 498 13.46 14.34 -16.36
N ILE A 499 14.33 15.16 -15.77
CA ILE A 499 14.38 16.61 -15.96
C ILE A 499 15.56 16.87 -16.89
N HIS A 500 15.32 17.48 -18.04
CA HIS A 500 16.36 17.96 -18.93
C HIS A 500 16.38 19.47 -18.86
N LEU A 501 17.48 20.01 -18.34
CA LEU A 501 17.71 21.44 -18.16
C LEU A 501 18.68 21.91 -19.24
N ILE A 502 18.28 22.91 -20.01
CA ILE A 502 19.03 23.48 -21.13
C ILE A 502 19.28 24.95 -20.82
N ASN A 503 20.40 25.51 -21.31
CA ASN A 503 20.76 26.93 -21.16
C ASN A 503 20.72 27.43 -19.70
N MET A 504 21.09 26.55 -18.75
CA MET A 504 21.07 26.88 -17.33
C MET A 504 22.13 27.96 -17.02
N PRO A 505 21.78 29.09 -16.36
CA PRO A 505 22.75 30.10 -15.96
C PRO A 505 23.84 29.52 -15.06
N SER A 506 25.10 29.88 -15.31
CA SER A 506 26.26 29.28 -14.64
C SER A 506 26.21 29.39 -13.10
N PHE A 507 25.68 30.51 -12.57
CA PHE A 507 25.50 30.72 -11.14
C PHE A 507 24.46 29.78 -10.48
N ALA A 508 23.53 29.23 -11.27
CA ALA A 508 22.48 28.35 -10.76
C ALA A 508 22.94 26.88 -10.65
N ILE A 509 24.01 26.50 -11.37
CA ILE A 509 24.54 25.11 -11.39
C ILE A 509 24.98 24.64 -9.98
N PRO A 510 25.74 25.43 -9.18
CA PRO A 510 26.09 25.04 -7.80
C PRO A 510 24.87 24.87 -6.89
N ILE A 511 23.86 25.74 -7.04
CA ILE A 511 22.62 25.71 -6.25
C ILE A 511 21.84 24.43 -6.57
N LEU A 512 21.71 24.08 -7.85
CA LEU A 512 21.09 22.82 -8.27
C LEU A 512 21.87 21.59 -7.78
N ASN A 513 23.21 21.64 -7.77
CA ASN A 513 24.03 20.55 -7.24
C ASN A 513 23.88 20.39 -5.72
N LEU A 514 23.60 21.46 -4.98
CA LEU A 514 23.21 21.40 -3.57
C LEU A 514 21.82 20.77 -3.41
N ILE A 515 20.83 21.21 -4.20
CA ILE A 515 19.48 20.64 -4.22
C ILE A 515 19.51 19.14 -4.58
N LYS A 516 20.33 18.72 -5.55
CA LYS A 516 20.54 17.31 -5.90
C LYS A 516 20.96 16.45 -4.71
N LYS A 517 21.77 16.97 -3.78
CA LYS A 517 22.18 16.26 -2.55
C LYS A 517 21.04 16.12 -1.54
N LEU A 518 20.02 16.99 -1.60
CA LEU A 518 18.82 16.96 -0.77
C LEU A 518 17.70 16.10 -1.38
N LEU A 519 17.80 15.76 -2.66
CA LEU A 519 16.88 14.86 -3.36
C LEU A 519 17.26 13.39 -3.15
N LYS A 520 16.25 12.50 -3.14
CA LYS A 520 16.49 11.04 -3.17
C LYS A 520 17.35 10.69 -4.40
N PRO A 521 18.35 9.77 -4.32
CA PRO A 521 19.29 9.50 -5.41
C PRO A 521 18.62 9.28 -6.78
N LYS A 522 17.58 8.43 -6.78
CA LYS A 522 16.73 8.13 -7.94
C LYS A 522 16.05 9.33 -8.61
N ILE A 523 15.93 10.47 -7.92
CA ILE A 523 15.42 11.73 -8.48
C ILE A 523 16.58 12.63 -8.90
N ALA A 524 17.65 12.72 -8.10
CA ALA A 524 18.87 13.46 -8.45
C ALA A 524 19.51 12.98 -9.77
N GLU A 525 19.58 11.66 -9.97
CA GLU A 525 20.02 10.98 -11.20
C GLU A 525 19.18 11.33 -12.43
N ARG A 526 17.91 11.70 -12.24
CA ARG A 526 16.98 12.05 -13.32
C ARG A 526 17.19 13.46 -13.85
N ILE A 527 17.97 14.30 -13.16
CA ILE A 527 18.21 15.69 -13.55
C ILE A 527 19.48 15.78 -14.37
N LYS A 528 19.34 15.86 -15.70
CA LYS A 528 20.44 16.08 -16.64
C LYS A 528 20.52 17.57 -17.01
N ILE A 529 21.74 18.09 -17.06
CA ILE A 529 22.04 19.45 -17.51
C ILE A 529 22.70 19.31 -18.88
N HIS A 530 22.22 20.08 -19.84
CA HIS A 530 22.68 20.13 -21.22
C HIS A 530 23.28 21.52 -21.49
N SER A 531 24.31 21.58 -22.32
CA SER A 531 25.08 22.81 -22.56
C SER A 531 24.42 23.71 -23.61
N LYS A 532 23.71 23.12 -24.57
CA LYS A 532 23.00 23.82 -25.66
C LYS A 532 21.66 23.14 -25.99
N PRO A 533 20.70 23.80 -26.66
CA PRO A 533 19.41 23.20 -27.03
C PRO A 533 19.55 22.00 -27.97
N GLU A 534 20.55 21.97 -28.82
CA GLU A 534 20.77 20.88 -29.78
C GLU A 534 21.20 19.58 -29.08
N ASP A 535 21.74 19.66 -27.84
CA ASP A 535 22.12 18.51 -27.04
C ASP A 535 20.90 17.62 -26.66
N ILE A 536 19.68 18.16 -26.74
CA ILE A 536 18.43 17.42 -26.51
C ILE A 536 18.27 16.28 -27.54
N ALA A 537 18.77 16.46 -28.77
CA ALA A 537 18.75 15.45 -29.82
C ALA A 537 19.63 14.22 -29.51
N ASN A 538 20.49 14.29 -28.49
CA ASN A 538 21.22 13.13 -27.96
C ASN A 538 20.38 12.29 -26.97
N VAL A 539 19.17 12.74 -26.62
CA VAL A 539 18.25 12.08 -25.67
C VAL A 539 16.95 11.65 -26.35
N PHE A 540 16.43 12.45 -27.28
CA PHE A 540 15.21 12.17 -28.03
C PHE A 540 15.53 12.12 -29.54
N PRO A 541 14.86 11.25 -30.33
CA PRO A 541 15.03 11.23 -31.78
C PRO A 541 14.72 12.59 -32.41
N LYS A 542 15.50 13.01 -33.41
CA LYS A 542 15.26 14.27 -34.15
C LYS A 542 13.87 14.33 -34.77
N SER A 543 13.39 13.20 -35.30
CA SER A 543 12.03 12.98 -35.82
C SER A 543 10.90 13.10 -34.77
N MET A 544 11.21 13.53 -33.54
CA MET A 544 10.25 13.77 -32.47
C MET A 544 10.35 15.19 -31.89
N LEU A 545 11.44 15.92 -32.13
CA LEU A 545 11.68 17.24 -31.56
C LEU A 545 11.21 18.35 -32.52
N PRO A 546 10.66 19.46 -32.01
CA PRO A 546 10.43 20.66 -32.81
C PRO A 546 11.71 21.23 -33.43
N LYS A 547 11.55 21.99 -34.52
CA LYS A 547 12.63 22.66 -35.25
C LYS A 547 13.56 23.48 -34.34
N GLU A 548 12.99 24.18 -33.36
CA GLU A 548 13.74 25.01 -32.39
C GLU A 548 14.66 24.21 -31.45
N TYR A 549 14.49 22.88 -31.36
CA TYR A 549 15.33 21.98 -30.56
C TYR A 549 16.16 21.02 -31.44
N GLY A 550 16.36 21.37 -32.72
CA GLY A 550 17.21 20.62 -33.65
C GLY A 550 16.59 19.33 -34.20
N GLY A 551 15.26 19.24 -34.22
CA GLY A 551 14.50 18.13 -34.79
C GLY A 551 13.73 18.45 -36.07
N ASP A 552 12.99 17.45 -36.54
CA ASP A 552 12.38 17.41 -37.88
C ASP A 552 10.84 17.56 -37.86
N GLU A 553 10.21 17.67 -36.68
CA GLU A 553 8.76 17.82 -36.51
C GLU A 553 8.28 19.28 -36.65
N PHE A 554 6.99 19.53 -36.47
CA PHE A 554 6.43 20.90 -36.38
C PHE A 554 7.18 21.77 -35.35
N SER A 555 7.32 23.06 -35.64
CA SER A 555 7.81 24.05 -34.67
C SER A 555 6.90 24.09 -33.44
N PHE A 556 7.43 24.56 -32.31
CA PHE A 556 6.64 24.65 -31.09
C PHE A 556 5.39 25.52 -31.31
N ASP A 557 5.52 26.63 -32.05
CA ASP A 557 4.41 27.55 -32.34
C ASP A 557 3.30 26.87 -33.15
N GLU A 558 3.66 26.12 -34.19
CA GLU A 558 2.73 25.28 -34.97
C GLU A 558 2.00 24.28 -34.06
N VAL A 559 2.71 23.58 -33.17
CA VAL A 559 2.09 22.63 -32.23
C VAL A 559 1.11 23.32 -31.27
N THR A 560 1.43 24.50 -30.75
CA THR A 560 0.54 25.21 -29.83
C THR A 560 -0.72 25.76 -30.47
N GLU A 561 -0.64 26.25 -31.71
CA GLU A 561 -1.82 26.75 -32.43
C GLU A 561 -2.78 25.61 -32.79
N GLU A 562 -2.27 24.41 -33.11
CA GLU A 562 -3.13 23.23 -33.29
C GLU A 562 -3.81 22.79 -31.98
N TRP A 563 -3.12 22.84 -30.83
CA TRP A 563 -3.73 22.58 -29.51
C TRP A 563 -4.84 23.59 -29.19
N ARG A 564 -4.62 24.88 -29.53
CA ARG A 564 -5.60 25.95 -29.35
C ARG A 564 -6.86 25.72 -30.20
N LYS A 565 -6.71 25.46 -31.51
CA LYS A 565 -7.82 25.12 -32.41
C LYS A 565 -8.61 23.90 -31.93
N MET A 566 -7.91 22.86 -31.49
CA MET A 566 -8.55 21.62 -31.01
C MET A 566 -9.47 21.88 -29.81
N PHE A 567 -9.04 22.68 -28.83
CA PHE A 567 -9.92 23.05 -27.73
C PHE A 567 -11.09 23.93 -28.16
N GLN A 568 -10.88 24.81 -29.14
CA GLN A 568 -11.92 25.69 -29.67
C GLN A 568 -12.92 24.97 -30.58
N SER A 569 -12.71 23.69 -30.90
CA SER A 569 -13.73 22.85 -31.56
C SER A 569 -14.98 22.69 -30.70
N ASP A 570 -16.15 22.63 -31.33
CA ASP A 570 -17.44 22.52 -30.63
C ASP A 570 -17.48 21.34 -29.65
N ALA A 571 -16.92 20.19 -30.05
CA ALA A 571 -16.87 18.99 -29.22
C ALA A 571 -16.07 19.19 -27.92
N TRP A 572 -14.86 19.77 -27.99
CA TRP A 572 -14.01 19.96 -26.82
C TRP A 572 -14.40 21.17 -25.98
N ARG A 573 -14.86 22.24 -26.62
CA ARG A 573 -15.46 23.39 -25.93
C ARG A 573 -16.68 22.95 -25.11
N GLN A 574 -17.62 22.24 -25.72
CA GLN A 574 -18.82 21.76 -25.04
C GLN A 574 -18.46 20.76 -23.92
N TYR A 575 -17.49 19.86 -24.15
CA TYR A 575 -16.98 18.97 -23.12
C TYR A 575 -16.47 19.73 -21.89
N PHE A 576 -15.65 20.78 -22.04
CA PHE A 576 -15.15 21.53 -20.89
C PHE A 576 -16.27 22.30 -20.16
N ILE A 577 -17.24 22.85 -20.88
CA ILE A 577 -18.43 23.49 -20.30
C ILE A 577 -19.28 22.49 -19.49
N ASP A 578 -19.45 21.27 -19.99
CA ASP A 578 -20.20 20.23 -19.27
C ASP A 578 -19.39 19.63 -18.10
N GLN A 579 -18.05 19.62 -18.17
CA GLN A 579 -17.22 19.22 -17.04
C GLN A 579 -17.41 20.11 -15.80
N ASP A 580 -17.78 21.38 -15.97
CA ASP A 580 -18.09 22.26 -14.83
C ASP A 580 -19.35 21.82 -14.06
N LYS A 581 -20.19 20.94 -14.64
CA LYS A 581 -21.35 20.32 -13.99
C LYS A 581 -21.01 18.98 -13.32
N VAL A 582 -19.87 18.37 -13.67
CA VAL A 582 -19.44 17.06 -13.14
C VAL A 582 -18.69 17.27 -11.82
N ILE A 583 -19.44 17.61 -10.78
CA ILE A 583 -18.96 17.91 -9.42
C ILE A 583 -19.62 16.93 -8.42
N SER A 584 -18.93 16.61 -7.33
CA SER A 584 -19.46 15.76 -6.24
C SER A 584 -20.40 16.52 -5.29
N ASP A 585 -21.37 15.83 -4.68
CA ASP A 585 -22.12 16.34 -3.54
C ASP A 585 -21.40 15.94 -2.24
N GLU A 586 -20.51 16.81 -1.76
CA GLU A 586 -19.72 16.59 -0.54
C GLU A 586 -20.60 16.38 0.72
N SER A 587 -21.84 16.88 0.74
CA SER A 587 -22.76 16.68 1.88
C SER A 587 -23.19 15.23 2.04
N ARG A 588 -23.15 14.44 0.96
CA ARG A 588 -23.53 13.02 0.92
C ARG A 588 -22.34 12.08 1.12
N ARG A 589 -21.12 12.61 1.27
CA ARG A 589 -19.88 11.83 1.32
C ARG A 589 -19.74 11.05 2.63
N THR A 590 -19.56 9.74 2.53
CA THR A 590 -19.48 8.82 3.68
C THR A 590 -18.06 8.60 4.24
N ARG A 591 -17.03 9.07 3.54
CA ARG A 591 -15.59 8.96 3.91
C ARG A 591 -14.88 10.26 3.58
N VAL A 592 -14.12 10.83 4.53
CA VAL A 592 -13.26 11.99 4.26
C VAL A 592 -12.10 11.58 3.34
N LEU A 593 -11.95 12.29 2.22
CA LEU A 593 -10.78 12.18 1.34
C LEU A 593 -9.57 12.90 1.94
N SER A 594 -8.46 12.19 2.06
CA SER A 594 -7.16 12.71 2.49
C SER A 594 -6.48 13.53 1.39
N CYS A 595 -5.61 14.47 1.76
CA CYS A 595 -4.85 15.27 0.78
C CYS A 595 -4.02 14.41 -0.18
N ASP A 596 -3.56 13.24 0.29
CA ASP A 596 -2.83 12.23 -0.48
C ASP A 596 -3.60 11.78 -1.74
N GLU A 597 -4.93 11.70 -1.65
CA GLU A 597 -5.82 11.29 -2.75
C GLU A 597 -5.98 12.40 -3.79
N PHE A 598 -6.10 13.67 -3.37
CA PHE A 598 -6.22 14.83 -4.27
C PHE A 598 -4.95 15.09 -5.07
N PHE A 599 -3.79 15.10 -4.41
CA PHE A 599 -2.55 15.61 -5.01
C PHE A 599 -1.58 14.51 -5.47
N GLY A 600 -1.76 13.27 -5.00
CA GLY A 600 -0.91 12.14 -5.40
C GLY A 600 0.57 12.29 -5.04
N CYS A 601 0.90 13.19 -4.11
CA CYS A 601 2.25 13.54 -3.65
C CYS A 601 2.30 13.40 -2.12
N ASP A 602 3.37 12.78 -1.60
CA ASP A 602 3.74 12.93 -0.19
C ASP A 602 4.22 14.38 0.01
N GLY A 603 3.57 15.15 0.89
CA GLY A 603 3.99 16.50 1.23
C GLY A 603 2.83 17.45 1.48
N SER A 604 2.90 18.19 2.58
CA SER A 604 1.84 19.10 2.98
C SER A 604 1.84 20.40 2.15
N PHE A 605 0.83 20.56 1.29
CA PHE A 605 0.26 21.88 1.07
C PHE A 605 -0.56 22.25 2.31
N ARG A 606 0.12 22.83 3.31
CA ARG A 606 -0.57 23.69 4.28
C ARG A 606 -1.01 24.94 3.52
N LYS A 607 -2.11 25.55 3.96
CA LYS A 607 -2.55 26.86 3.47
C LYS A 607 -1.35 27.83 3.42
N LEU A 608 -1.19 28.51 2.29
CA LEU A 608 -0.55 29.82 2.29
C LEU A 608 -1.62 30.79 2.80
N GLU A 609 -1.57 31.08 4.09
CA GLU A 609 -2.15 32.33 4.59
C GLU A 609 -1.10 33.40 4.31
N PHE A 610 -1.45 34.35 3.44
CA PHE A 610 -0.69 35.57 3.22
C PHE A 610 -1.16 36.58 4.26
N ASP A 611 -0.21 37.14 5.01
CA ASP A 611 -0.38 38.41 5.73
C ASP A 611 -0.24 39.59 4.76
#